data_AF-A0A644UAK4-F1
#
_entry.id   AF-A0A644UAK4-F1
#
_cell.length_a   1.000
_cell.length_b   1.000
_cell.length_c   1.000
_cell.angle_alpha   90.00
_cell.angle_beta   90.00
_cell.angle_gamma   90.00
#
_symmetry.space_group_name_H-M   'P 1'
#
loop_
_entity.id
_entity.type
_entity.pdbx_description
1 polymer ?
#
loop_
_entity_poly.entity_id
_entity_poly.type
_entity_poly.pdbx_seq_one_letter_code
_entity_poly.pdbx_strand_id
1 'polypeptide(L)'
;MAIKTPITIINWRGYVSDLKEAKNILKELSKEYSDLARKKDIELKKKPKKRDLNLYLSVPSSFIYPLQEFVKEKKNEKLKKIIIGAQNFEEIDKTNKNNCVTFSQIKSIGTKFVILNNDIEFENKVPAEIVEELPKEKSKKKNEIDNVFLQRLNSISKKNIQNKKEEVVEEKIDPEKESEEQRKLLLKAKEKEFQVLEEKLKTSLQNQMETVLIIKSNNDDLTFLTSFVKRMVKNLHYNFFDKLFICYETGKKILNMDRVYVDDCQEKVITIRRAIANLFGIDNAKRVRILYSGPINLNNVNSILKEGSVDGILINNETSSAKDLAKILVEATV
;
A
#
# COMPACT_ATOMS: atom_id res chain seq x y z
N MET A 1 17.32 11.76 24.19
CA MET A 1 16.36 10.83 23.55
C MET A 1 17.10 10.17 22.39
N ALA A 2 17.17 8.84 22.32
CA ALA A 2 17.91 8.18 21.25
C ALA A 2 17.12 8.32 19.93
N ILE A 3 17.71 9.01 18.95
CA ILE A 3 17.15 9.15 17.61
C ILE A 3 17.18 7.75 16.96
N LYS A 4 16.02 7.23 16.54
CA LYS A 4 15.98 5.97 15.80
C LYS A 4 16.71 6.18 14.48
N THR A 5 17.57 5.23 14.11
CA THR A 5 18.16 5.23 12.77
C THR A 5 17.02 5.19 11.74
N PRO A 6 16.98 6.14 10.78
CA PRO A 6 15.97 6.13 9.73
C PRO A 6 15.98 4.80 8.97
N ILE A 7 14.79 4.32 8.60
CA ILE A 7 14.65 3.18 7.70
C ILE A 7 14.23 3.65 6.31
N THR A 8 14.68 2.93 5.29
CA THR A 8 14.19 3.14 3.92
C THR A 8 13.54 1.87 3.42
N ILE A 9 12.34 2.03 2.89
CA ILE A 9 11.57 0.97 2.24
C ILE A 9 11.41 1.34 0.78
N ILE A 10 11.74 0.40 -0.10
CA ILE A 10 11.47 0.51 -1.53
C ILE A 10 10.37 -0.48 -1.85
N ASN A 11 9.28 0.02 -2.42
CA ASN A 11 8.18 -0.80 -2.90
C ASN A 11 8.22 -0.85 -4.43
N TRP A 12 8.55 -2.02 -4.99
CA TRP A 12 8.60 -2.20 -6.45
C TRP A 12 7.24 -2.27 -7.13
N ARG A 13 6.14 -2.42 -6.37
CA ARG A 13 4.80 -2.69 -6.91
C ARG A 13 4.90 -3.72 -8.06
N GLY A 14 4.30 -3.44 -9.21
CA GLY A 14 4.42 -4.23 -10.44
C GLY A 14 5.44 -3.72 -11.47
N TYR A 15 6.33 -2.78 -11.12
CA TYR A 15 7.22 -2.12 -12.09
C TYR A 15 8.36 -3.02 -12.58
N VAL A 16 8.85 -3.90 -11.72
CA VAL A 16 9.91 -4.85 -12.09
C VAL A 16 9.25 -6.18 -12.44
N SER A 17 9.26 -6.50 -13.73
CA SER A 17 8.53 -7.65 -14.29
C SER A 17 9.41 -8.86 -14.59
N ASP A 18 10.74 -8.68 -14.62
CA ASP A 18 11.70 -9.74 -14.91
C ASP A 18 12.71 -9.96 -13.76
N LEU A 19 13.02 -11.22 -13.48
CA LEU A 19 13.93 -11.58 -12.38
C LEU A 19 15.40 -11.22 -12.70
N LYS A 20 15.80 -11.28 -13.97
CA LYS A 20 17.17 -10.90 -14.38
C LYS A 20 17.33 -9.39 -14.28
N GLU A 21 16.33 -8.63 -14.71
CA GLU A 21 16.21 -7.19 -14.48
C GLU A 21 16.30 -6.85 -12.99
N ALA A 22 15.48 -7.48 -12.14
CA ALA A 22 15.50 -7.30 -10.69
C ALA A 22 16.91 -7.47 -10.09
N LYS A 23 17.61 -8.55 -10.46
CA LYS A 23 18.99 -8.82 -10.00
C LYS A 23 19.97 -7.77 -10.50
N ASN A 24 19.82 -7.27 -11.72
CA ASN A 24 20.67 -6.22 -12.28
C ASN A 24 20.46 -4.89 -11.57
N ILE A 25 19.21 -4.48 -11.33
CA ILE A 25 18.86 -3.28 -10.55
C ILE A 25 19.54 -3.32 -9.19
N LEU A 26 19.48 -4.44 -8.47
CA LEU A 26 20.12 -4.56 -7.15
C LEU A 26 21.65 -4.42 -7.21
N LYS A 27 22.30 -5.02 -8.21
CA LYS A 27 23.75 -4.90 -8.41
C LYS A 27 24.14 -3.45 -8.71
N GLU A 28 23.42 -2.81 -9.63
CA GLU A 28 23.66 -1.43 -10.03
C GLU A 28 23.44 -0.48 -8.85
N LEU A 29 22.30 -0.60 -8.16
CA LEU A 29 21.97 0.19 -6.97
C LEU A 29 23.05 0.07 -5.90
N SER A 30 23.54 -1.14 -5.62
CA SER A 30 24.58 -1.34 -4.61
C SER A 30 25.93 -0.74 -5.01
N LYS A 31 26.28 -0.81 -6.30
CA LYS A 31 27.48 -0.20 -6.82
C LYS A 31 27.40 1.33 -6.71
N GLU A 32 26.35 1.93 -7.26
CA GLU A 32 26.12 3.38 -7.23
C GLU A 32 26.06 3.90 -5.79
N TYR A 33 25.34 3.21 -4.89
CA TYR A 33 25.28 3.57 -3.46
C TYR A 33 26.66 3.55 -2.81
N SER A 34 27.45 2.50 -3.03
CA SER A 34 28.80 2.38 -2.47
C SER A 34 29.70 3.54 -2.91
N ASP A 35 29.67 3.86 -4.20
CA ASP A 35 30.54 4.86 -4.80
C ASP A 35 30.14 6.27 -4.33
N LEU A 36 28.84 6.56 -4.29
CA LEU A 36 28.30 7.84 -3.80
C LEU A 36 28.53 8.02 -2.30
N ALA A 37 28.30 6.99 -1.48
CA ALA A 37 28.53 7.03 -0.04
C ALA A 37 30.00 7.33 0.30
N ARG A 38 30.93 6.72 -0.46
CA ARG A 38 32.38 6.99 -0.32
C ARG A 38 32.73 8.42 -0.69
N LYS A 39 32.19 8.94 -1.80
CA LYS A 39 32.42 10.33 -2.22
C LYS A 39 31.91 11.32 -1.18
N LYS A 40 30.72 11.09 -0.63
CA LYS A 40 30.12 11.95 0.40
C LYS A 40 30.92 11.95 1.70
N ASP A 41 31.50 10.81 2.11
CA ASP A 41 32.41 10.78 3.27
C ASP A 41 33.64 11.66 3.04
N ILE A 42 34.24 11.60 1.85
CA ILE A 42 35.41 12.41 1.49
C ILE A 42 35.06 13.91 1.50
N GLU A 43 33.92 14.27 0.91
CA GLU A 43 33.41 15.65 0.89
C GLU A 43 33.19 16.19 2.32
N LEU A 44 32.64 15.37 3.21
CA LEU A 44 32.45 15.69 4.62
C LEU A 44 33.74 15.59 5.45
N LYS A 45 34.91 15.39 4.82
CA LYS A 45 36.22 15.19 5.47
C LYS A 45 36.21 14.05 6.51
N LYS A 46 35.36 13.05 6.32
CA LYS A 46 35.26 11.85 7.15
C LYS A 46 36.06 10.71 6.50
N LYS A 47 36.65 9.84 7.33
CA LYS A 47 37.28 8.61 6.82
C LYS A 47 36.20 7.73 6.17
N PRO A 48 36.37 7.31 4.90
CA PRO A 48 35.36 6.51 4.22
C PRO A 48 35.08 5.21 4.98
N LYS A 49 33.81 4.95 5.27
CA LYS A 49 33.37 3.69 5.88
C LYS A 49 32.70 2.80 4.85
N LYS A 50 32.96 1.50 4.93
CA LYS A 50 32.19 0.51 4.17
C LYS A 50 30.75 0.55 4.71
N ARG A 51 29.81 1.04 3.91
CA ARG A 51 28.38 1.02 4.21
C ARG A 51 27.73 -0.09 3.40
N ASP A 52 27.10 -1.03 4.10
CA ASP A 52 26.24 -2.02 3.45
C ASP A 52 24.93 -1.34 3.08
N LEU A 53 24.34 -1.77 1.96
CA LEU A 53 23.03 -1.30 1.55
C LEU A 53 21.97 -1.90 2.48
N ASN A 54 21.52 -1.11 3.45
CA ASN A 54 20.55 -1.51 4.47
C ASN A 54 19.19 -0.88 4.17
N LEU A 55 18.29 -1.67 3.58
CA LEU A 55 16.95 -1.23 3.23
C LEU A 55 15.98 -2.41 3.23
N TYR A 56 14.70 -2.08 3.29
CA TYR A 56 13.61 -3.02 3.08
C TYR A 56 13.18 -2.93 1.62
N LEU A 57 13.08 -4.07 0.95
CA LEU A 57 12.65 -4.14 -0.44
C LEU A 57 11.41 -5.03 -0.53
N SER A 58 10.27 -4.42 -0.84
CA SER A 58 9.03 -5.14 -1.11
C SER A 58 8.91 -5.44 -2.60
N VAL A 59 8.76 -6.73 -2.93
CA VAL A 59 8.80 -7.24 -4.31
C VAL A 59 7.55 -8.08 -4.62
N PRO A 60 7.22 -8.29 -5.92
CA PRO A 60 6.18 -9.25 -6.29
C PRO A 60 6.42 -10.62 -5.63
N SER A 61 5.35 -11.29 -5.20
CA SER A 61 5.46 -12.52 -4.39
C SER A 61 6.29 -13.62 -5.05
N SER A 62 6.26 -13.72 -6.38
CA SER A 62 7.06 -14.66 -7.17
C SER A 62 8.58 -14.41 -7.09
N PHE A 63 9.00 -13.20 -6.72
CA PHE A 63 10.42 -12.80 -6.65
C PHE A 63 11.01 -12.93 -5.26
N ILE A 64 10.19 -13.10 -4.21
CA ILE A 64 10.66 -13.10 -2.82
C ILE A 64 11.76 -14.15 -2.61
N TYR A 65 11.46 -15.43 -2.86
CA TYR A 65 12.43 -16.50 -2.61
C TYR A 65 13.69 -16.40 -3.50
N PRO A 66 13.58 -16.22 -4.83
CA PRO A 66 14.76 -16.07 -5.68
C PRO A 66 15.67 -14.88 -5.32
N LEU A 67 15.10 -13.76 -4.86
CA LEU A 67 15.87 -12.59 -4.45
C LEU A 67 16.45 -12.75 -3.06
N GLN A 68 15.77 -13.41 -2.13
CA GLN A 68 16.33 -13.76 -0.82
C GLN A 68 17.58 -14.61 -0.94
N GLU A 69 17.58 -15.61 -1.83
CA GLU A 69 18.77 -16.41 -2.07
C GLU A 69 19.86 -15.59 -2.75
N PHE A 70 19.49 -14.78 -3.75
CA PHE A 70 20.43 -13.90 -4.44
C PHE A 70 21.16 -12.94 -3.49
N VAL A 71 20.47 -12.24 -2.59
CA VAL A 71 21.12 -11.27 -1.68
C VAL A 71 22.00 -11.94 -0.61
N LYS A 72 21.79 -13.23 -0.33
CA LYS A 72 22.63 -14.01 0.62
C LYS A 72 23.90 -14.57 -0.02
N GLU A 73 23.95 -14.71 -1.35
CA GLU A 73 25.11 -15.26 -2.07
C GLU A 73 26.43 -14.56 -1.65
N LYS A 74 27.51 -15.33 -1.47
CA LYS A 74 28.81 -14.81 -1.00
C LYS A 74 29.33 -13.65 -1.87
N LYS A 75 29.16 -13.74 -3.19
CA LYS A 75 29.58 -12.71 -4.16
C LYS A 75 28.79 -11.40 -4.05
N ASN A 76 27.65 -11.40 -3.37
CA ASN A 76 26.76 -10.25 -3.18
C ASN A 76 26.84 -9.70 -1.74
N GLU A 77 28.03 -9.73 -1.13
CA GLU A 77 28.22 -9.35 0.29
C GLU A 77 27.63 -7.98 0.67
N LYS A 78 27.66 -6.99 -0.24
CA LYS A 78 27.12 -5.64 -0.04
C LYS A 78 25.58 -5.58 0.00
N LEU A 79 24.90 -6.63 -0.47
CA LEU A 79 23.44 -6.75 -0.50
C LEU A 79 22.88 -7.47 0.72
N LYS A 80 23.73 -8.07 1.57
CA LYS A 80 23.28 -8.96 2.67
C LYS A 80 22.38 -8.30 3.71
N LYS A 81 22.38 -6.98 3.79
CA LYS A 81 21.51 -6.20 4.69
C LYS A 81 20.20 -5.78 4.05
N ILE A 82 19.94 -6.12 2.78
CA ILE A 82 18.65 -5.92 2.16
C ILE A 82 17.68 -6.96 2.71
N ILE A 83 16.56 -6.49 3.27
CA ILE A 83 15.47 -7.33 3.74
C ILE A 83 14.42 -7.41 2.63
N ILE A 84 14.30 -8.57 2.00
CA ILE A 84 13.27 -8.83 0.98
C ILE A 84 11.94 -9.16 1.67
N GLY A 85 10.88 -8.44 1.30
CA GLY A 85 9.54 -8.57 1.86
C GLY A 85 8.44 -8.71 0.82
N ALA A 86 7.25 -9.03 1.31
CA ALA A 86 6.04 -9.15 0.49
C ALA A 86 5.32 -7.79 0.35
N GLN A 87 4.59 -7.63 -0.76
CA GLN A 87 3.75 -6.46 -1.04
C GLN A 87 2.34 -6.59 -0.47
N ASN A 88 1.91 -7.84 -0.19
CA ASN A 88 0.63 -8.18 0.41
C ASN A 88 0.60 -9.67 0.79
N PHE A 89 -0.48 -10.11 1.43
CA PHE A 89 -1.02 -11.47 1.35
C PHE A 89 -2.54 -11.40 1.44
N GLU A 90 -3.28 -12.21 0.71
CA GLU A 90 -4.74 -12.10 0.62
C GLU A 90 -5.45 -12.90 1.71
N GLU A 91 -5.00 -14.13 1.98
CA GLU A 91 -5.58 -15.02 2.98
C GLU A 91 -4.52 -15.50 3.98
N ILE A 92 -4.95 -15.96 5.15
CA ILE A 92 -4.03 -16.35 6.23
C ILE A 92 -3.49 -17.77 6.03
N ASP A 93 -4.39 -18.73 5.88
CA ASP A 93 -4.02 -20.16 5.84
C ASP A 93 -4.06 -20.71 4.42
N LYS A 94 -4.67 -21.89 4.24
CA LYS A 94 -4.87 -22.51 2.94
C LYS A 94 -6.12 -21.93 2.30
N THR A 95 -6.07 -21.79 0.99
CA THR A 95 -7.17 -21.29 0.19
C THR A 95 -7.43 -22.20 -0.99
N ASN A 96 -8.69 -22.29 -1.40
CA ASN A 96 -9.08 -22.89 -2.68
C ASN A 96 -9.24 -21.82 -3.78
N LYS A 97 -8.95 -20.55 -3.47
CA LYS A 97 -8.99 -19.48 -4.47
C LYS A 97 -7.72 -19.49 -5.31
N ASN A 98 -7.90 -19.46 -6.63
CA ASN A 98 -6.80 -19.30 -7.56
C ASN A 98 -6.18 -17.91 -7.43
N ASN A 99 -4.90 -17.79 -7.78
CA ASN A 99 -4.16 -16.51 -7.83
C ASN A 99 -4.09 -15.73 -6.51
N CYS A 100 -4.22 -16.44 -5.38
CA CYS A 100 -4.14 -15.89 -4.04
C CYS A 100 -2.79 -16.26 -3.41
N VAL A 101 -2.09 -15.27 -2.85
CA VAL A 101 -0.87 -15.49 -2.07
C VAL A 101 -1.24 -15.49 -0.60
N THR A 102 -1.03 -16.61 0.08
CA THR A 102 -1.41 -16.74 1.49
C THR A 102 -0.28 -16.36 2.43
N PHE A 103 -0.62 -15.94 3.65
CA PHE A 103 0.34 -15.66 4.71
C PHE A 103 1.22 -16.87 4.99
N SER A 104 0.63 -18.06 5.04
CA SER A 104 1.35 -19.32 5.19
C SER A 104 2.42 -19.54 4.10
N GLN A 105 2.15 -19.17 2.85
CA GLN A 105 3.11 -19.28 1.75
C GLN A 105 4.28 -18.30 1.92
N ILE A 106 4.01 -17.01 2.18
CA ILE A 106 5.10 -16.04 2.36
C ILE A 106 5.90 -16.30 3.64
N LYS A 107 5.26 -16.83 4.69
CA LYS A 107 5.93 -17.22 5.94
C LYS A 107 6.84 -18.43 5.73
N SER A 108 6.40 -19.45 5.00
CA SER A 108 7.17 -20.69 4.83
C SER A 108 8.49 -20.49 4.07
N ILE A 109 8.54 -19.51 3.15
CA ILE A 109 9.77 -19.13 2.45
C ILE A 109 10.69 -18.21 3.28
N GLY A 110 10.30 -17.85 4.52
CA GLY A 110 11.13 -17.07 5.44
C GLY A 110 11.05 -15.56 5.25
N THR A 111 9.97 -15.04 4.67
CA THR A 111 9.70 -13.60 4.59
C THR A 111 9.66 -12.99 5.99
N LYS A 112 10.35 -11.86 6.18
CA LYS A 112 10.47 -11.17 7.49
C LYS A 112 9.69 -9.87 7.56
N PHE A 113 9.22 -9.37 6.43
CA PHE A 113 8.61 -8.06 6.28
C PHE A 113 7.45 -8.12 5.28
N VAL A 114 6.34 -7.44 5.57
CA VAL A 114 5.22 -7.31 4.65
C VAL A 114 4.61 -5.90 4.66
N ILE A 115 4.22 -5.43 3.49
CA ILE A 115 3.38 -4.23 3.34
C ILE A 115 1.91 -4.67 3.34
N LEU A 116 1.08 -3.93 4.06
CA LEU A 116 -0.37 -4.05 4.07
C LEU A 116 -1.00 -2.74 3.61
N ASN A 117 -2.19 -2.86 3.02
CA ASN A 117 -3.02 -1.74 2.59
C ASN A 117 -2.40 -0.87 1.47
N ASN A 118 -1.69 -1.49 0.54
CA ASN A 118 -1.01 -0.78 -0.55
C ASN A 118 -1.98 -0.14 -1.58
N ASP A 119 -3.18 -0.71 -1.76
CA ASP A 119 -4.06 -0.38 -2.90
C ASP A 119 -5.48 0.08 -2.50
N ILE A 120 -5.82 0.10 -1.21
CA ILE A 120 -7.18 0.44 -0.75
C ILE A 120 -7.21 1.88 -0.22
N GLU A 121 -8.06 2.71 -0.84
CA GLU A 121 -8.43 4.04 -0.35
C GLU A 121 -9.76 3.96 0.41
N PHE A 122 -9.68 3.95 1.73
CA PHE A 122 -10.86 3.86 2.60
C PHE A 122 -11.72 5.14 2.61
N GLU A 123 -11.11 6.29 2.29
CA GLU A 123 -11.79 7.58 2.25
C GLU A 123 -12.78 7.67 1.06
N ASN A 124 -12.39 7.19 -0.13
CA ASN A 124 -13.11 7.48 -1.39
C ASN A 124 -13.79 6.30 -2.09
N LYS A 125 -13.59 5.04 -1.66
CA LYS A 125 -14.25 3.92 -2.35
C LYS A 125 -15.77 3.94 -2.14
N VAL A 126 -16.50 4.12 -3.25
CA VAL A 126 -17.72 3.36 -3.53
C VAL A 126 -17.24 2.04 -4.16
N PRO A 127 -17.43 0.87 -3.52
CA PRO A 127 -16.90 -0.40 -4.00
C PRO A 127 -17.37 -0.71 -5.41
N ALA A 128 -16.43 -1.01 -6.31
CA ALA A 128 -16.71 -1.42 -7.69
C ALA A 128 -17.58 -2.70 -7.76
N GLU A 129 -17.55 -3.53 -6.72
CA GLU A 129 -18.38 -4.75 -6.60
C GLU A 129 -19.89 -4.46 -6.47
N ILE A 130 -20.30 -3.24 -6.10
CA ILE A 130 -21.73 -2.87 -6.06
C ILE A 130 -22.27 -2.64 -7.48
N VAL A 131 -21.41 -2.38 -8.48
CA VAL A 131 -21.85 -2.12 -9.86
C VAL A 131 -22.27 -3.40 -10.58
N GLU A 132 -21.72 -4.56 -10.19
CA GLU A 132 -22.04 -5.85 -10.84
C GLU A 132 -23.32 -6.53 -10.31
N GLU A 133 -23.76 -6.24 -9.09
CA GLU A 133 -25.02 -6.77 -8.53
C GLU A 133 -26.25 -5.91 -8.83
N LEU A 134 -26.11 -4.80 -9.56
CA LEU A 134 -27.24 -3.99 -10.01
C LEU A 134 -28.07 -4.75 -11.06
N PRO A 135 -29.41 -4.77 -10.97
CA PRO A 135 -30.25 -5.13 -12.10
C PRO A 135 -29.92 -4.14 -13.21
N LYS A 136 -29.31 -4.60 -14.31
CA LYS A 136 -29.13 -3.76 -15.49
C LYS A 136 -30.51 -3.28 -15.94
N GLU A 137 -30.77 -1.98 -15.79
CA GLU A 137 -31.90 -1.32 -16.43
C GLU A 137 -31.90 -1.73 -17.90
N LYS A 138 -33.00 -2.33 -18.37
CA LYS A 138 -33.21 -2.58 -19.80
C LYS A 138 -33.41 -1.23 -20.49
N SER A 139 -32.31 -0.58 -20.85
CA SER A 139 -32.34 0.57 -21.75
C SER A 139 -32.71 0.09 -23.16
N LYS A 140 -33.82 0.60 -23.67
CA LYS A 140 -34.28 0.40 -25.05
C LYS A 140 -33.33 1.14 -26.02
N LYS A 141 -32.58 0.35 -26.80
CA LYS A 141 -32.05 0.54 -28.18
C LYS A 141 -31.39 1.87 -28.60
N LYS A 142 -30.15 1.73 -29.10
CA LYS A 142 -29.64 1.96 -30.50
C LYS A 142 -28.10 2.01 -30.44
N ASN A 143 -27.25 1.49 -31.32
CA ASN A 143 -27.21 0.73 -32.58
C ASN A 143 -25.91 -0.13 -32.44
N GLU A 144 -25.57 -1.19 -33.16
CA GLU A 144 -25.52 -1.48 -34.60
C GLU A 144 -24.83 -2.87 -34.70
N ILE A 145 -25.01 -3.60 -35.82
CA ILE A 145 -24.49 -4.98 -36.11
C ILE A 145 -25.39 -6.06 -35.44
N ASP A 146 -26.26 -6.82 -36.13
CA ASP A 146 -26.04 -7.61 -37.34
C ASP A 146 -27.27 -7.66 -38.26
N ASN A 147 -27.04 -7.35 -39.54
CA ASN A 147 -28.03 -7.24 -40.61
C ASN A 147 -28.37 -8.58 -41.30
N VAL A 148 -28.16 -9.72 -40.63
CA VAL A 148 -28.29 -11.05 -41.27
C VAL A 148 -29.48 -11.87 -40.74
N PHE A 149 -30.08 -11.48 -39.60
CA PHE A 149 -31.14 -12.25 -38.95
C PHE A 149 -32.57 -11.80 -39.29
N LEU A 150 -32.77 -10.53 -39.67
CA LEU A 150 -34.11 -9.94 -39.87
C LEU A 150 -34.74 -10.19 -41.25
N GLN A 151 -34.03 -10.82 -42.19
CA GLN A 151 -34.63 -11.24 -43.47
C GLN A 151 -35.32 -12.61 -43.41
N ARG A 152 -35.22 -13.33 -42.28
CA ARG A 152 -35.69 -14.73 -42.16
C ARG A 152 -37.02 -14.95 -41.42
N LEU A 153 -37.65 -13.90 -40.89
CA LEU A 153 -38.87 -14.03 -40.07
C LEU A 153 -40.10 -13.30 -40.62
N ASN A 154 -40.09 -12.86 -41.87
CA ASN A 154 -41.27 -12.37 -42.59
C ASN A 154 -41.95 -13.49 -43.41
N SER A 155 -42.17 -14.64 -42.78
CA SER A 155 -43.12 -15.63 -43.27
C SER A 155 -43.87 -16.26 -42.09
N ILE A 156 -45.19 -16.33 -42.24
CA ILE A 156 -46.20 -17.00 -41.39
C ILE A 156 -47.03 -16.07 -40.47
N SER A 157 -48.00 -15.43 -41.13
CA SER A 157 -49.46 -15.45 -40.86
C SER A 157 -50.07 -14.97 -39.53
N LYS A 158 -50.99 -14.02 -39.71
CA LYS A 158 -52.09 -13.53 -38.85
C LYS A 158 -52.87 -14.64 -38.10
N LYS A 159 -53.22 -14.40 -36.82
CA LYS A 159 -54.62 -14.24 -36.31
C LYS A 159 -54.71 -14.23 -34.76
N ASN A 160 -55.59 -13.35 -34.27
CA ASN A 160 -56.51 -13.48 -33.12
C ASN A 160 -56.14 -13.01 -31.68
N ILE A 161 -56.90 -11.97 -31.26
CA ILE A 161 -57.81 -11.92 -30.08
C ILE A 161 -57.19 -11.77 -28.67
N GLN A 162 -57.22 -10.51 -28.20
CA GLN A 162 -57.97 -9.98 -27.04
C GLN A 162 -57.63 -10.38 -25.59
N ASN A 163 -57.35 -9.32 -24.81
CA ASN A 163 -57.66 -9.08 -23.40
C ASN A 163 -57.14 -10.05 -22.31
N LYS A 164 -56.12 -9.59 -21.58
CA LYS A 164 -56.09 -9.62 -20.11
C LYS A 164 -55.38 -8.37 -19.60
N LYS A 165 -56.10 -7.53 -18.84
CA LYS A 165 -55.51 -6.53 -17.95
C LYS A 165 -54.90 -7.30 -16.78
N GLU A 166 -53.58 -7.37 -16.70
CA GLU A 166 -52.88 -7.62 -15.44
C GLU A 166 -52.54 -6.24 -14.86
N GLU A 167 -53.12 -5.92 -13.71
CA GLU A 167 -52.65 -4.82 -12.87
C GLU A 167 -51.23 -5.17 -12.41
N VAL A 168 -50.24 -4.55 -13.04
CA VAL A 168 -48.90 -4.46 -12.47
C VAL A 168 -49.00 -3.41 -11.38
N VAL A 169 -49.02 -3.87 -10.12
CA VAL A 169 -48.71 -3.03 -8.97
C VAL A 169 -47.25 -2.61 -9.14
N GLU A 170 -47.02 -1.45 -9.76
CA GLU A 170 -45.74 -0.76 -9.66
C GLU A 170 -45.61 -0.31 -8.21
N GLU A 171 -44.94 -1.12 -7.39
CA GLU A 171 -44.34 -0.62 -6.14
C GLU A 171 -43.42 0.53 -6.54
N LYS A 172 -43.89 1.76 -6.29
CA LYS A 172 -43.06 2.95 -6.40
C LYS A 172 -41.95 2.81 -5.35
N ILE A 173 -40.78 2.40 -5.81
CA ILE A 173 -39.56 2.40 -5.01
C ILE A 173 -39.29 3.85 -4.62
N ASP A 174 -39.26 4.10 -3.32
CA ASP A 174 -38.98 5.41 -2.74
C ASP A 174 -37.47 5.70 -2.90
N PRO A 175 -37.07 6.67 -3.72
CA PRO A 175 -35.66 6.94 -4.02
C PRO A 175 -34.84 7.34 -2.77
N GLU A 176 -35.48 7.86 -1.72
CA GLU A 176 -34.79 8.12 -0.44
C GLU A 176 -34.44 6.82 0.29
N LYS A 177 -35.32 5.81 0.27
CA LYS A 177 -35.04 4.49 0.87
C LYS A 177 -33.98 3.72 0.10
N GLU A 178 -34.00 3.81 -1.23
CA GLU A 178 -32.97 3.20 -2.08
C GLU A 178 -31.57 3.80 -1.78
N SER A 179 -31.50 5.12 -1.55
CA SER A 179 -30.26 5.79 -1.15
C SER A 179 -29.77 5.40 0.25
N GLU A 180 -30.68 5.11 1.19
CA GLU A 180 -30.36 4.69 2.55
C GLU A 180 -29.86 3.23 2.59
N GLU A 181 -30.47 2.34 1.81
CA GLU A 181 -30.05 0.94 1.68
C GLU A 181 -28.67 0.83 1.02
N GLN A 182 -28.44 1.58 -0.07
CA GLN A 182 -27.13 1.69 -0.71
C GLN A 182 -26.05 2.18 0.28
N ARG A 183 -26.38 3.18 1.11
CA ARG A 183 -25.46 3.68 2.16
C ARG A 183 -25.15 2.61 3.21
N LYS A 184 -26.15 1.82 3.63
CA LYS A 184 -25.96 0.70 4.59
C LYS A 184 -25.04 -0.37 3.99
N LEU A 185 -25.24 -0.74 2.73
CA LEU A 185 -24.41 -1.72 2.03
C LEU A 185 -22.96 -1.24 1.91
N LEU A 186 -22.76 0.02 1.53
CA LEU A 186 -21.45 0.66 1.48
C LEU A 186 -20.73 0.61 2.83
N LEU A 187 -21.42 0.96 3.91
CA LEU A 187 -20.85 0.95 5.26
C LEU A 187 -20.46 -0.47 5.68
N LYS A 188 -21.30 -1.47 5.36
CA LYS A 188 -21.03 -2.88 5.63
C LYS A 188 -19.81 -3.39 4.84
N ALA A 189 -19.67 -2.99 3.58
CA ALA A 189 -18.52 -3.35 2.75
C ALA A 189 -17.22 -2.74 3.31
N LYS A 190 -17.23 -1.45 3.67
CA LYS A 190 -16.08 -0.79 4.31
C LYS A 190 -15.71 -1.45 5.64
N GLU A 191 -16.71 -1.81 6.44
CA GLU A 191 -16.48 -2.52 7.71
C GLU A 191 -15.81 -3.88 7.50
N LYS A 192 -16.23 -4.63 6.47
CA LYS A 192 -15.59 -5.90 6.08
C LYS A 192 -14.14 -5.71 5.63
N GLU A 193 -13.85 -4.68 4.82
CA GLU A 193 -12.47 -4.37 4.40
C GLU A 193 -11.57 -4.08 5.62
N PHE A 194 -12.07 -3.32 6.60
CA PHE A 194 -11.34 -3.07 7.83
C PHE A 194 -11.11 -4.35 8.66
N GLN A 195 -12.11 -5.22 8.79
CA GLN A 195 -11.96 -6.49 9.52
C GLN A 195 -10.87 -7.36 8.92
N VAL A 196 -10.84 -7.48 7.58
CA VAL A 196 -9.79 -8.21 6.86
C VAL A 196 -8.42 -7.57 7.13
N LEU A 197 -8.32 -6.24 7.09
CA LEU A 197 -7.06 -5.54 7.37
C LEU A 197 -6.58 -5.72 8.82
N GLU A 198 -7.49 -5.64 9.80
CA GLU A 198 -7.19 -5.89 11.22
C GLU A 198 -6.67 -7.30 11.44
N GLU A 199 -7.28 -8.30 10.80
CA GLU A 199 -6.88 -9.69 10.90
C GLU A 199 -5.49 -9.92 10.29
N LYS A 200 -5.22 -9.33 9.12
CA LYS A 200 -3.90 -9.39 8.47
C LYS A 200 -2.82 -8.70 9.31
N LEU A 201 -3.13 -7.54 9.87
CA LEU A 201 -2.22 -6.80 10.74
C LEU A 201 -1.89 -7.62 12.00
N LYS A 202 -2.90 -8.15 12.67
CA LYS A 202 -2.73 -9.01 13.85
C LYS A 202 -1.91 -10.26 13.52
N THR A 203 -2.27 -10.95 12.44
CA THR A 203 -1.63 -12.21 12.03
C THR A 203 -0.14 -12.02 11.75
N SER A 204 0.20 -11.01 10.95
CA SER A 204 1.60 -10.73 10.60
C SER A 204 2.44 -10.42 11.84
N LEU A 205 1.95 -9.55 12.74
CA LEU A 205 2.65 -9.16 13.96
C LEU A 205 2.80 -10.32 14.96
N GLN A 206 1.74 -11.11 15.18
CA GLN A 206 1.79 -12.27 16.08
C GLN A 206 2.82 -13.32 15.64
N ASN A 207 3.10 -13.37 14.34
CA ASN A 207 4.10 -14.25 13.74
C ASN A 207 5.50 -13.60 13.63
N GLN A 208 5.76 -12.51 14.37
CA GLN A 208 7.05 -11.80 14.42
C GLN A 208 7.49 -11.19 13.08
N MET A 209 6.57 -11.00 12.14
CA MET A 209 6.83 -10.30 10.90
C MET A 209 6.82 -8.79 11.14
N GLU A 210 7.78 -8.07 10.56
CA GLU A 210 7.72 -6.62 10.51
C GLU A 210 6.62 -6.22 9.52
N THR A 211 5.72 -5.35 9.97
CA THR A 211 4.52 -5.03 9.21
C THR A 211 4.45 -3.54 8.97
N VAL A 212 4.48 -3.15 7.69
CA VAL A 212 4.18 -1.78 7.26
C VAL A 212 2.71 -1.68 6.93
N LEU A 213 1.98 -0.92 7.72
CA LEU A 213 0.60 -0.54 7.45
C LEU A 213 0.60 0.80 6.71
N ILE A 214 0.21 0.79 5.44
CA ILE A 214 0.03 2.03 4.67
C ILE A 214 -1.33 2.62 5.00
N ILE A 215 -1.38 3.93 5.24
CA ILE A 215 -2.61 4.70 5.43
C ILE A 215 -2.62 5.78 4.36
N LYS A 216 -3.49 5.62 3.37
CA LYS A 216 -3.74 6.67 2.38
C LYS A 216 -4.73 7.66 2.98
N SER A 217 -4.33 8.92 3.04
CA SER A 217 -5.23 10.00 3.40
C SER A 217 -5.15 11.11 2.35
N ASN A 218 -6.28 11.38 1.73
CA ASN A 218 -6.52 12.47 0.81
C ASN A 218 -7.09 13.64 1.62
N ASN A 219 -6.44 14.80 1.54
CA ASN A 219 -6.93 16.08 2.08
C ASN A 219 -6.87 16.27 3.60
N ASP A 220 -5.68 16.15 4.19
CA ASP A 220 -5.36 16.66 5.53
C ASP A 220 -6.28 16.19 6.68
N ASP A 221 -7.12 15.17 6.49
CA ASP A 221 -8.10 14.72 7.48
C ASP A 221 -7.44 13.97 8.62
N LEU A 222 -6.98 14.74 9.61
CA LEU A 222 -6.40 14.23 10.84
C LEU A 222 -7.40 13.43 11.67
N THR A 223 -8.70 13.66 11.50
CA THR A 223 -9.75 12.93 12.25
C THR A 223 -9.87 11.52 11.72
N PHE A 224 -9.90 11.37 10.39
CA PHE A 224 -9.82 10.07 9.74
C PHE A 224 -8.52 9.36 10.13
N LEU A 225 -7.36 10.00 9.98
CA LEU A 225 -6.07 9.41 10.32
C LEU A 225 -6.03 8.94 11.78
N THR A 226 -6.49 9.77 12.71
CA THR A 226 -6.57 9.43 14.14
C THR A 226 -7.48 8.22 14.37
N SER A 227 -8.66 8.20 13.75
CA SER A 227 -9.65 7.13 13.90
C SER A 227 -9.15 5.82 13.31
N PHE A 228 -8.54 5.87 12.13
CA PHE A 228 -7.93 4.73 11.45
C PHE A 228 -6.83 4.12 12.31
N VAL A 229 -5.87 4.93 12.76
CA VAL A 229 -4.76 4.46 13.61
C VAL A 229 -5.30 3.82 14.88
N LYS A 230 -6.18 4.50 15.62
CA LYS A 230 -6.79 3.96 16.84
C LYS A 230 -7.49 2.63 16.56
N ARG A 231 -8.26 2.54 15.48
CA ARG A 231 -8.96 1.31 15.09
C ARG A 231 -8.00 0.16 14.85
N MET A 232 -6.91 0.39 14.10
CA MET A 232 -5.94 -0.65 13.78
C MET A 232 -5.13 -1.11 14.99
N VAL A 233 -4.81 -0.20 15.93
CA VAL A 233 -3.96 -0.55 17.07
C VAL A 233 -4.72 -0.99 18.32
N LYS A 234 -6.01 -0.67 18.49
CA LYS A 234 -6.78 -0.90 19.73
C LYS A 234 -6.72 -2.36 20.24
N ASN A 235 -6.69 -3.31 19.32
CA ASN A 235 -6.76 -4.75 19.62
C ASN A 235 -5.38 -5.44 19.52
N LEU A 236 -4.30 -4.67 19.32
CA LEU A 236 -2.94 -5.21 19.25
C LEU A 236 -2.30 -5.23 20.64
N HIS A 237 -1.54 -6.28 20.93
CA HIS A 237 -0.70 -6.31 22.12
C HIS A 237 0.54 -5.42 21.90
N TYR A 238 0.82 -4.51 22.83
CA TYR A 238 1.91 -3.53 22.73
C TYR A 238 3.30 -4.16 22.54
N ASN A 239 3.50 -5.43 22.91
CA ASN A 239 4.76 -6.15 22.64
C ASN A 239 5.14 -6.17 21.15
N PHE A 240 4.17 -6.02 20.23
CA PHE A 240 4.44 -6.00 18.80
C PHE A 240 4.78 -4.62 18.23
N PHE A 241 4.78 -3.55 19.04
CA PHE A 241 4.93 -2.18 18.53
C PHE A 241 6.33 -1.88 17.94
N ASP A 242 7.37 -2.61 18.34
CA ASP A 242 8.69 -2.50 17.70
C ASP A 242 8.71 -3.08 16.26
N LYS A 243 7.68 -3.86 15.90
CA LYS A 243 7.51 -4.51 14.60
C LYS A 243 6.43 -3.84 13.73
N LEU A 244 5.70 -2.87 14.28
CA LEU A 244 4.67 -2.12 13.58
C LEU A 244 5.25 -0.83 13.01
N PHE A 245 5.22 -0.70 11.68
CA PHE A 245 5.57 0.52 10.98
C PHE A 245 4.28 1.10 10.38
N ILE A 246 3.95 2.35 10.71
CA ILE A 246 2.81 3.06 10.12
C ILE A 246 3.36 3.98 9.05
N CYS A 247 3.00 3.75 7.79
CA CYS A 247 3.35 4.64 6.70
C CYS A 247 2.13 5.47 6.31
N TYR A 248 2.18 6.79 6.45
CA TYR A 248 1.15 7.64 5.86
C TYR A 248 1.55 7.97 4.42
N GLU A 249 0.61 7.77 3.50
CA GLU A 249 0.79 8.04 2.07
C GLU A 249 -0.05 9.27 1.71
N THR A 250 0.60 10.27 1.13
CA THR A 250 -0.05 11.48 0.62
C THR A 250 -0.28 11.38 -0.88
N GLY A 251 -1.54 11.57 -1.30
CA GLY A 251 -1.92 11.65 -2.72
C GLY A 251 -1.54 12.99 -3.36
N LYS A 252 -1.06 13.97 -2.59
CA LYS A 252 -0.77 15.31 -3.10
C LYS A 252 0.50 15.30 -3.97
N LYS A 253 0.33 15.58 -5.26
CA LYS A 253 1.40 16.16 -6.10
C LYS A 253 1.57 17.64 -5.72
N ILE A 254 2.11 17.95 -4.54
CA ILE A 254 2.45 19.35 -4.23
C ILE A 254 3.64 19.72 -5.13
N LEU A 255 3.36 20.54 -6.13
CA LEU A 255 4.37 21.20 -6.92
C LEU A 255 5.15 22.17 -6.02
N ASN A 256 6.40 21.82 -5.71
CA ASN A 256 7.48 22.71 -5.25
C ASN A 256 7.19 23.63 -4.06
N MET A 257 7.02 23.08 -2.84
CA MET A 257 7.24 23.84 -1.60
C MET A 257 7.82 22.94 -0.50
N ASP A 258 9.15 22.81 -0.43
CA ASP A 258 9.84 21.90 0.52
C ASP A 258 9.42 22.09 1.98
N ARG A 259 9.12 23.33 2.42
CA ARG A 259 8.62 23.60 3.78
C ARG A 259 7.23 23.04 4.05
N VAL A 260 6.33 23.11 3.07
CA VAL A 260 4.95 22.61 3.22
C VAL A 260 4.95 21.10 3.45
N TYR A 261 5.90 20.38 2.84
CA TYR A 261 6.07 18.95 3.09
C TYR A 261 6.55 18.64 4.52
N VAL A 262 7.47 19.44 5.07
CA VAL A 262 8.01 19.24 6.41
C VAL A 262 6.93 19.43 7.47
N ASP A 263 6.16 20.53 7.38
CA ASP A 263 5.10 20.85 8.33
C ASP A 263 3.98 19.79 8.29
N ASP A 264 3.58 19.37 7.09
CA ASP A 264 2.61 18.28 6.90
C ASP A 264 3.12 16.98 7.53
N CYS A 265 4.38 16.61 7.28
CA CYS A 265 4.99 15.43 7.88
C CYS A 265 4.94 15.47 9.40
N GLN A 266 5.36 16.59 10.00
CA GLN A 266 5.37 16.77 11.43
C GLN A 266 3.96 16.67 12.03
N GLU A 267 2.96 17.28 11.38
CA GLU A 267 1.56 17.21 11.79
C GLU A 267 1.02 15.78 11.79
N LYS A 268 1.24 15.01 10.71
CA LYS A 268 0.79 13.60 10.64
C LYS A 268 1.52 12.74 11.66
N VAL A 269 2.82 12.93 11.82
CA VAL A 269 3.61 12.22 12.85
C VAL A 269 3.05 12.48 14.24
N ILE A 270 2.80 13.74 14.60
CA ILE A 270 2.22 14.10 15.90
C ILE A 270 0.85 13.46 16.07
N THR A 271 0.01 13.51 15.04
CA THR A 271 -1.34 12.96 15.05
C THR A 271 -1.33 11.46 15.30
N ILE A 272 -0.54 10.70 14.53
CA ILE A 272 -0.39 9.24 14.68
C ILE A 272 0.18 8.90 16.07
N ARG A 273 1.24 9.60 16.51
CA ARG A 273 1.88 9.36 17.80
C ARG A 273 0.92 9.62 18.96
N ARG A 274 0.13 10.70 18.90
CA ARG A 274 -0.93 11.03 19.89
C ARG A 274 -2.05 9.99 19.88
N ALA A 275 -2.48 9.53 18.71
CA ALA A 275 -3.50 8.51 18.59
C ALA A 275 -3.11 7.22 19.33
N ILE A 276 -1.86 6.77 19.18
CA ILE A 276 -1.33 5.59 19.87
C ILE A 276 -1.11 5.88 21.36
N ALA A 277 -0.54 7.04 21.71
CA ALA A 277 -0.25 7.40 23.09
C ALA A 277 -1.51 7.51 23.96
N ASN A 278 -2.62 7.97 23.38
CA ASN A 278 -3.92 8.03 24.06
C ASN A 278 -4.45 6.64 24.47
N LEU A 279 -4.04 5.57 23.79
CA LEU A 279 -4.48 4.20 24.08
C LEU A 279 -3.45 3.42 24.90
N PHE A 280 -2.15 3.63 24.66
CA PHE A 280 -1.08 2.78 25.18
C PHE A 280 0.03 3.52 25.92
N GLY A 281 -0.08 4.84 26.08
CA GLY A 281 0.95 5.69 26.67
C GLY A 281 2.08 6.05 25.70
N ILE A 282 2.83 7.07 26.10
CA ILE A 282 3.87 7.70 25.27
C ILE A 282 5.00 6.71 24.92
N ASP A 283 5.41 5.86 25.85
CA ASP A 283 6.55 4.96 25.63
C ASP A 283 6.24 3.86 24.61
N ASN A 284 5.01 3.34 24.60
CA ASN A 284 4.56 2.45 23.55
C ASN A 284 4.41 3.18 22.21
N ALA A 285 3.86 4.40 22.20
CA ALA A 285 3.76 5.18 20.97
C ALA A 285 5.12 5.50 20.33
N LYS A 286 6.18 5.69 21.14
CA LYS A 286 7.55 5.89 20.67
C LYS A 286 8.15 4.63 20.04
N ARG A 287 7.64 3.43 20.32
CA ARG A 287 8.17 2.15 19.78
C ARG A 287 7.75 1.92 18.33
N VAL A 288 6.52 2.30 17.98
CA VAL A 288 6.03 2.29 16.60
C VAL A 288 6.88 3.22 15.72
N ARG A 289 7.29 2.74 14.54
CA ARG A 289 7.96 3.59 13.54
C ARG A 289 6.92 4.26 12.65
N ILE A 290 7.06 5.55 12.40
CA ILE A 290 6.18 6.31 11.51
C ILE A 290 6.97 6.69 10.26
N LEU A 291 6.49 6.31 9.08
CA LEU A 291 7.14 6.51 7.80
C LEU A 291 6.33 7.45 6.92
N TYR A 292 7.02 8.16 6.05
CA TYR A 292 6.41 8.98 5.00
C TYR A 292 6.46 8.28 3.66
N SER A 293 5.34 8.27 2.94
CA SER A 293 5.30 7.98 1.50
C SER A 293 4.64 9.14 0.75
N GLY A 294 5.38 9.70 -0.19
CA GLY A 294 4.94 10.82 -1.01
C GLY A 294 6.08 11.28 -1.92
N PRO A 295 6.00 12.48 -2.51
CA PRO A 295 7.06 13.01 -3.34
C PRO A 295 8.37 13.18 -2.54
N ILE A 296 9.36 12.34 -2.85
CA ILE A 296 10.69 12.35 -2.23
C ILE A 296 11.73 12.58 -3.32
N ASN A 297 12.64 13.52 -3.09
CA ASN A 297 13.76 13.85 -3.96
C ASN A 297 14.99 14.26 -3.13
N LEU A 298 16.09 14.59 -3.80
CA LEU A 298 17.35 14.94 -3.13
C LEU A 298 17.28 16.22 -2.31
N ASN A 299 16.42 17.15 -2.68
CA ASN A 299 16.31 18.44 -2.03
C ASN A 299 15.52 18.33 -0.72
N ASN A 300 14.54 17.42 -0.64
CA ASN A 300 13.62 17.34 0.49
C ASN A 300 13.84 16.14 1.43
N VAL A 301 14.54 15.07 1.00
CA VAL A 301 14.62 13.85 1.82
C VAL A 301 15.26 14.08 3.19
N ASN A 302 16.27 14.96 3.28
CA ASN A 302 16.95 15.26 4.54
C ASN A 302 16.04 16.02 5.51
N SER A 303 15.34 17.05 5.02
CA SER A 303 14.41 17.85 5.84
C SER A 303 13.17 17.05 6.25
N ILE A 304 12.62 16.20 5.37
CA ILE A 304 11.55 15.26 5.73
C ILE A 304 11.97 14.37 6.90
N LEU A 305 13.15 13.74 6.82
CA LEU A 305 13.65 12.85 7.87
C LEU A 305 13.95 13.57 9.19
N LYS A 306 14.57 14.75 9.14
CA LYS A 306 15.04 15.46 10.33
C LYS A 306 13.99 16.38 10.93
N GLU A 307 13.44 17.28 10.12
CA GLU A 307 12.50 18.30 10.57
C GLU A 307 11.08 17.73 10.63
N GLY A 308 10.67 16.96 9.62
CA GLY A 308 9.39 16.26 9.59
C GLY A 308 9.25 15.17 10.66
N SER A 309 10.35 14.83 11.36
CA SER A 309 10.37 13.91 12.51
C SER A 309 9.86 12.50 12.21
N VAL A 310 9.99 12.04 10.96
CA VAL A 310 9.63 10.68 10.54
C VAL A 310 10.77 9.70 10.85
N ASP A 311 10.40 8.46 11.15
CA ASP A 311 11.35 7.38 11.47
C ASP A 311 11.92 6.69 10.22
N GLY A 312 11.55 7.16 9.03
CA GLY A 312 11.96 6.63 7.74
C GLY A 312 11.05 7.03 6.58
N ILE A 313 11.35 6.50 5.41
CA ILE A 313 10.65 6.79 4.14
C ILE A 313 10.28 5.51 3.41
N LEU A 314 9.17 5.55 2.67
CA LEU A 314 8.75 4.54 1.72
C LEU A 314 8.67 5.14 0.32
N ILE A 315 9.52 4.63 -0.59
CA ILE A 315 9.61 5.06 -1.97
C ILE A 315 8.87 4.03 -2.85
N ASN A 316 7.81 4.47 -3.53
CA ASN A 316 7.17 3.70 -4.58
C ASN A 316 8.02 3.86 -5.85
N ASN A 317 8.57 2.76 -6.36
CA ASN A 317 9.59 2.79 -7.41
C ASN A 317 8.98 2.91 -8.81
N GLU A 318 8.26 3.99 -9.08
CA GLU A 318 7.47 4.10 -10.30
C GLU A 318 8.32 4.39 -11.56
N THR A 319 9.48 5.04 -11.42
CA THR A 319 10.31 5.47 -12.58
C THR A 319 11.78 5.81 -12.28
N SER A 320 12.29 5.58 -11.07
CA SER A 320 13.64 6.06 -10.70
C SER A 320 14.76 5.12 -11.15
N SER A 321 15.80 5.68 -11.78
CA SER A 321 17.01 4.93 -12.11
C SER A 321 17.72 4.45 -10.84
N ALA A 322 18.49 3.35 -10.92
CA ALA A 322 19.28 2.85 -9.79
C ALA A 322 20.23 3.92 -9.22
N LYS A 323 20.76 4.78 -10.09
CA LYS A 323 21.61 5.91 -9.72
C LYS A 323 20.87 6.98 -8.94
N ASP A 324 19.67 7.38 -9.36
CA ASP A 324 18.91 8.42 -8.65
C ASP A 324 18.41 7.93 -7.30
N LEU A 325 17.96 6.67 -7.24
CA LEU A 325 17.63 6.01 -5.99
C LEU A 325 18.85 5.93 -5.06
N ALA A 326 20.03 5.57 -5.58
CA ALA A 326 21.26 5.56 -4.78
C ALA A 326 21.60 6.93 -4.17
N LYS A 327 21.42 8.02 -4.92
CA LYS A 327 21.62 9.39 -4.39
C LYS A 327 20.66 9.66 -3.21
N ILE A 328 19.37 9.31 -3.35
CA ILE A 328 18.38 9.48 -2.27
C ILE A 328 18.77 8.66 -1.05
N LEU A 329 19.17 7.39 -1.23
CA LEU A 329 19.60 6.53 -0.13
C LEU A 329 20.84 7.05 0.59
N VAL A 330 21.81 7.63 -0.13
CA VAL A 330 22.99 8.26 0.47
C VAL A 330 22.60 9.52 1.25
N GLU A 331 21.62 10.28 0.77
CA GLU A 331 21.12 11.45 1.50
C GLU A 331 20.33 11.05 2.75
N ALA A 332 19.51 10.00 2.66
CA ALA A 332 18.70 9.48 3.76
C ALA A 332 19.53 8.80 4.89
N THR A 333 20.78 8.43 4.63
CA THR A 333 21.64 7.69 5.57
C THR A 333 22.73 8.53 6.24
N VAL A 334 22.85 9.82 5.91
CA VAL A 334 23.89 10.75 6.42
C VAL A 334 23.28 11.81 7.33
#